data_AF-A0AAE6C026-F1
#
_entry.id   AF-A0AAE6C026-F1
#
_cell.length_a   1.000
_cell.length_b   1.000
_cell.length_c   1.000
_cell.angle_alpha   90.00
_cell.angle_beta   90.00
_cell.angle_gamma   90.00
#
_symmetry.space_group_name_H-M   'P 1'
#
loop_
_entity.id
_entity.type
_entity.pdbx_description
1 polymer ?
#
loop_
_entity_poly.entity_id
_entity_poly.type
_entity_poly.pdbx_seq_one_letter_code
_entity_poly.pdbx_strand_id
1 'polypeptide(L)'
;MKQSKRNVWLSVCAGLLFCSWGCGSQVSDKPVTLETLLDEMVSVEEQALYPVPSYTCRQESSYDRASVSPDSAGWFANSDGFGIKRVDTIAGRIEKVMFDEVGPGAITRIWITTIDKRGTWRFYFDGSDQPGWIIPAYDLMRINVPGLGRGMLQAHTSYTPEGKGGNTLFLPIPYARGCKVTFEDEPGVNPTPKYYHINFRKYPEGTQVETFSKEVVERAAQKIAEVDDRLLHPTAGRKGEMIRENKNLLSSDSLTIPLPTGENAVYEVKFNIRVDNPEQYAQLMRELVFSATFDGKQTVWVPLSDFSGGGMGAPKVDSWYLTSDGKGNISSRWLMPYRKAGVLKVLNLSSQPVDAELEVNVAPLKWNKDRSLYFYASWRQENGIYIHDKPEEADQCVEWNFATLKGKGVYKGDLLSLYNHAPLWYGEGDEKIWVDDDTFPSHFGTGTEDYYNSSWAPVVPFYTPFGGAPRADLESSHGYNAFYRTRHLDGIPFNKSFKFDIEMLGWKRGEVDYATTIYWYGDPEAQVFGTSGIEGARRQLLPAVEASAN
;
A
#
# COMPACT_ATOMS: atom_id res chain seq x y z
N MET A 1 14.43 82.04 -5.40
CA MET A 1 13.77 81.63 -6.65
C MET A 1 14.31 80.27 -7.07
N LYS A 2 13.45 79.24 -7.07
CA LYS A 2 13.51 77.94 -7.81
C LYS A 2 14.83 77.14 -7.78
N GLN A 3 14.88 76.02 -7.02
CA GLN A 3 14.76 74.61 -7.51
C GLN A 3 15.97 74.13 -8.33
N SER A 4 16.54 72.92 -8.20
CA SER A 4 16.28 71.71 -7.42
C SER A 4 17.41 70.68 -7.70
N LYS A 5 17.41 69.57 -6.94
CA LYS A 5 18.03 68.23 -7.19
C LYS A 5 19.50 68.06 -6.78
N ARG A 6 19.91 66.99 -6.07
CA ARG A 6 19.25 65.83 -5.44
C ARG A 6 20.36 65.18 -4.58
N ASN A 7 20.15 65.02 -3.27
CA ASN A 7 21.08 64.28 -2.40
C ASN A 7 20.82 62.77 -2.53
N VAL A 8 21.89 62.02 -2.77
CA VAL A 8 21.94 60.56 -2.74
C VAL A 8 22.00 60.13 -1.27
N TRP A 9 20.98 59.41 -0.81
CA TRP A 9 21.02 58.66 0.45
C TRP A 9 21.28 57.19 0.11
N LEU A 10 22.37 56.64 0.62
CA LEU A 10 22.62 55.20 0.64
C LEU A 10 21.62 54.56 1.63
N SER A 11 20.70 53.75 1.12
CA SER A 11 19.92 52.82 1.92
C SER A 11 20.67 51.49 2.01
N VAL A 12 21.13 51.15 3.21
CA VAL A 12 21.62 49.81 3.55
C VAL A 12 20.41 48.89 3.68
N CYS A 13 20.14 48.09 2.65
CA CYS A 13 19.19 46.98 2.75
C CYS A 13 19.90 45.80 3.43
N ALA A 14 19.64 45.62 4.72
CA ALA A 14 19.93 44.37 5.42
C ALA A 14 18.99 43.28 4.86
N GLY A 15 19.48 42.51 3.89
CA GLY A 15 18.83 41.28 3.45
C GLY A 15 18.92 40.24 4.56
N LEU A 16 17.81 40.03 5.27
CA LEU A 16 17.60 38.83 6.07
C LEU A 16 17.56 37.63 5.11
N LEU A 17 18.69 36.92 5.05
CA LEU A 17 18.75 35.55 4.54
C LEU A 17 17.79 34.71 5.38
N PHE A 18 16.63 34.38 4.80
CA PHE A 18 15.85 33.24 5.25
C PHE A 18 16.75 32.01 5.13
N CYS A 19 17.24 31.51 6.26
CA CYS A 19 17.74 30.15 6.34
C CYS A 19 16.58 29.22 5.93
N SER A 20 16.65 28.72 4.72
CA SER A 20 15.97 27.50 4.32
C SER A 20 16.26 26.44 5.39
N TRP A 21 15.25 25.98 6.11
CA TRP A 21 15.35 24.71 6.83
C TRP A 21 15.63 23.64 5.78
N GLY A 22 16.90 23.27 5.66
CA GLY A 22 17.33 22.13 4.89
C GLY A 22 16.64 20.91 5.46
N CYS A 23 15.81 20.27 4.65
CA CYS A 23 15.34 18.91 4.86
C CYS A 23 16.60 18.03 4.79
N GLY A 24 17.27 17.82 5.93
CA GLY A 24 18.51 17.07 5.97
C GLY A 24 18.23 15.62 5.64
N SER A 25 18.61 15.18 4.44
CA SER A 25 18.64 13.77 4.05
C SER A 25 19.50 13.00 5.07
N GLN A 26 18.90 12.08 5.81
CA GLN A 26 19.62 11.27 6.79
C GLN A 26 20.25 10.08 6.07
N VAL A 27 21.57 10.10 5.96
CA VAL A 27 22.38 8.96 5.49
C VAL A 27 22.72 8.10 6.70
N SER A 28 22.57 6.78 6.56
CA SER A 28 22.97 5.80 7.57
C SER A 28 24.45 5.45 7.41
N ASP A 29 25.18 5.31 8.52
CA ASP A 29 26.55 4.78 8.52
C ASP A 29 26.60 3.27 8.24
N LYS A 30 25.45 2.59 8.28
CA LYS A 30 25.34 1.16 7.97
C LYS A 30 24.93 0.96 6.51
N PRO A 31 25.57 0.00 5.79
CA PRO A 31 25.22 -0.30 4.42
C PRO A 31 23.83 -0.92 4.32
N VAL A 32 23.10 -0.60 3.26
CA VAL A 32 21.87 -1.28 2.85
C VAL A 32 22.29 -2.54 2.07
N THR A 33 22.05 -3.71 2.64
CA THR A 33 22.28 -5.02 2.00
C THR A 33 20.97 -5.79 1.84
N LEU A 34 21.00 -6.86 1.04
CA LEU A 34 19.88 -7.81 0.93
C LEU A 34 19.43 -8.29 2.31
N GLU A 35 20.35 -8.69 3.19
CA GLU A 35 19.99 -9.14 4.54
C GLU A 35 19.35 -8.06 5.40
N THR A 36 19.85 -6.82 5.35
CA THR A 36 19.25 -5.73 6.15
C THR A 36 17.83 -5.39 5.68
N LEU A 37 17.57 -5.50 4.38
CA LEU A 37 16.23 -5.30 3.82
C LEU A 37 15.30 -6.47 4.17
N LEU A 38 15.81 -7.69 4.18
CA LEU A 38 15.06 -8.87 4.64
C LEU A 38 14.72 -8.76 6.14
N ASP A 39 15.65 -8.30 6.97
CA ASP A 39 15.40 -8.04 8.39
C ASP A 39 14.35 -6.94 8.60
N GLU A 40 14.44 -5.85 7.83
CA GLU A 40 13.47 -4.76 7.87
C GLU A 40 12.07 -5.24 7.46
N MET A 41 11.96 -6.07 6.41
CA MET A 41 10.70 -6.56 5.85
C MET A 41 9.81 -7.23 6.90
N VAL A 42 10.40 -7.98 7.85
CA VAL A 42 9.66 -8.72 8.89
C VAL A 42 9.72 -8.08 10.28
N SER A 43 10.24 -6.85 10.37
CA SER A 43 10.38 -6.13 11.64
C SER A 43 9.24 -5.14 11.87
N VAL A 44 8.22 -5.54 12.64
CA VAL A 44 7.11 -4.62 13.00
C VAL A 44 7.58 -3.34 13.69
N GLU A 45 8.72 -3.37 14.40
CA GLU A 45 9.33 -2.19 15.04
C GLU A 45 9.92 -1.24 14.01
N GLU A 46 10.73 -1.72 13.05
CA GLU A 46 11.29 -0.83 12.01
C GLU A 46 10.22 -0.31 11.05
N GLN A 47 9.18 -1.10 10.78
CA GLN A 47 8.04 -0.70 9.94
C GLN A 47 7.21 0.45 10.54
N ALA A 48 7.32 0.71 11.85
CA ALA A 48 6.66 1.81 12.56
C ALA A 48 7.53 3.06 12.72
N LEU A 49 8.78 3.02 12.24
CA LEU A 49 9.71 4.14 12.31
C LEU A 49 9.77 4.89 10.98
N TYR A 50 10.08 6.18 11.05
CA TYR A 50 10.54 6.92 9.89
C TYR A 50 11.88 6.33 9.42
N PRO A 51 12.07 6.06 8.11
CA PRO A 51 13.18 5.25 7.63
C PRO A 51 14.54 5.95 7.74
N VAL A 52 15.56 5.17 8.08
CA VAL A 52 16.98 5.56 8.04
C VAL A 52 17.78 4.42 7.39
N PRO A 53 18.55 4.65 6.30
CA PRO A 53 18.65 5.92 5.59
C PRO A 53 17.29 6.37 5.05
N SER A 54 17.07 7.69 5.00
CA SER A 54 15.84 8.22 4.41
C SER A 54 15.76 7.77 2.95
N TYR A 55 14.55 7.54 2.43
CA TYR A 55 14.34 7.21 1.02
C TYR A 55 13.03 7.80 0.51
N THR A 56 12.91 7.95 -0.81
CA THR A 56 11.62 8.13 -1.47
C THR A 56 11.19 6.81 -2.10
N CYS A 57 9.92 6.43 -1.95
CA CYS A 57 9.33 5.29 -2.65
C CYS A 57 8.69 5.79 -3.95
N ARG A 58 8.99 5.14 -5.07
CA ARG A 58 8.49 5.48 -6.41
C ARG A 58 8.01 4.23 -7.15
N GLN A 59 7.30 4.42 -8.25
CA GLN A 59 6.85 3.35 -9.15
C GLN A 59 7.21 3.68 -10.59
N GLU A 60 7.71 2.70 -11.32
CA GLU A 60 7.67 2.67 -12.78
C GLU A 60 6.63 1.63 -13.21
N SER A 61 5.79 1.95 -14.18
CA SER A 61 4.76 1.03 -14.65
C SER A 61 4.55 1.11 -16.16
N SER A 62 3.75 0.18 -16.66
CA SER A 62 3.29 0.14 -18.05
C SER A 62 2.12 1.07 -18.37
N TYR A 63 1.81 2.04 -17.50
CA TYR A 63 0.71 2.98 -17.72
C TYR A 63 0.79 3.64 -19.11
N ASP A 64 -0.37 3.99 -19.66
CA ASP A 64 -0.50 4.62 -20.96
C ASP A 64 0.18 5.99 -20.98
N ARG A 65 1.21 6.13 -21.82
CA ARG A 65 2.02 7.35 -21.90
C ARG A 65 1.29 8.52 -22.59
N ALA A 66 0.06 8.33 -23.07
CA ALA A 66 -0.84 9.42 -23.41
C ALA A 66 -1.30 10.22 -22.17
N SER A 67 -1.23 9.63 -20.97
CA SER A 67 -1.49 10.28 -19.69
C SER A 67 -0.32 11.18 -19.27
N VAL A 68 -0.41 12.46 -19.64
CA VAL A 68 0.69 13.44 -19.48
C VAL A 68 0.44 14.50 -18.41
N SER A 69 -0.80 14.94 -18.23
CA SER A 69 -1.17 15.94 -17.21
C SER A 69 -2.67 15.89 -16.90
N PRO A 70 -3.10 16.27 -15.67
CA PRO A 70 -4.51 16.28 -15.27
C PRO A 70 -5.46 17.03 -16.21
N ASP A 71 -5.00 18.13 -16.81
CA ASP A 71 -5.83 18.95 -17.70
C ASP A 71 -5.83 18.48 -19.17
N SER A 72 -5.18 17.35 -19.47
CA SER A 72 -5.07 16.83 -20.84
C SER A 72 -6.21 15.86 -21.16
N ALA A 73 -6.62 15.82 -22.44
CA ALA A 73 -7.63 14.86 -22.91
C ALA A 73 -7.18 13.39 -22.76
N GLY A 74 -5.88 13.13 -22.59
CA GLY A 74 -5.34 11.80 -22.36
C GLY A 74 -5.16 11.45 -20.89
N TRP A 75 -5.61 12.25 -19.93
CA TRP A 75 -5.33 12.00 -18.50
C TRP A 75 -5.83 10.64 -18.00
N PHE A 76 -6.93 10.17 -18.57
CA PHE A 76 -7.56 8.88 -18.29
C PHE A 76 -7.24 7.82 -19.35
N ALA A 77 -6.22 8.02 -20.18
CA ALA A 77 -5.86 7.04 -21.20
C ALA A 77 -5.50 5.70 -20.53
N ASN A 78 -6.09 4.63 -21.03
CA ASN A 78 -6.09 3.31 -20.37
C ASN A 78 -5.66 2.19 -21.33
N SER A 79 -4.79 2.49 -22.31
CA SER A 79 -4.18 1.46 -23.17
C SER A 79 -2.88 0.93 -22.55
N ASP A 80 -3.00 0.46 -21.31
CA ASP A 80 -1.87 0.01 -20.51
C ASP A 80 -1.21 -1.27 -21.02
N GLY A 81 -0.04 -1.56 -20.47
CA GLY A 81 0.76 -2.73 -20.83
C GLY A 81 1.71 -2.47 -22.01
N PHE A 82 1.63 -1.31 -22.66
CA PHE A 82 2.56 -0.91 -23.71
C PHE A 82 3.55 0.18 -23.27
N GLY A 83 3.32 0.81 -22.10
CA GLY A 83 4.19 1.85 -21.57
C GLY A 83 5.60 1.33 -21.26
N ILE A 84 6.60 1.86 -21.95
CA ILE A 84 8.03 1.59 -21.71
C ILE A 84 8.80 2.91 -21.69
N LYS A 85 9.96 2.94 -21.02
CA LYS A 85 10.80 4.16 -21.00
C LYS A 85 11.40 4.45 -22.37
N ARG A 86 11.86 3.41 -23.07
CA ARG A 86 12.45 3.45 -24.42
C ARG A 86 12.76 2.05 -24.96
N VAL A 87 13.29 1.97 -26.16
CA VAL A 87 13.87 0.76 -26.76
C VAL A 87 15.37 0.96 -26.97
N ASP A 88 16.19 0.06 -26.43
CA ASP A 88 17.64 0.01 -26.64
C ASP A 88 17.99 -1.12 -27.62
N THR A 89 19.11 -0.99 -28.34
CA THR A 89 19.73 -2.10 -29.10
C THR A 89 21.05 -2.49 -28.44
N ILE A 90 21.12 -3.68 -27.83
CA ILE A 90 22.29 -4.13 -27.05
C ILE A 90 22.83 -5.41 -27.67
N ALA A 91 24.04 -5.33 -28.25
CA ALA A 91 24.67 -6.46 -28.94
C ALA A 91 23.73 -7.15 -29.96
N GLY A 92 22.95 -6.36 -30.70
CA GLY A 92 22.00 -6.83 -31.73
C GLY A 92 20.62 -7.25 -31.20
N ARG A 93 20.42 -7.29 -29.88
CA ARG A 93 19.12 -7.56 -29.25
C ARG A 93 18.29 -6.28 -29.14
N ILE A 94 16.98 -6.39 -29.36
CA ILE A 94 16.03 -5.29 -29.17
C ILE A 94 15.44 -5.40 -27.77
N GLU A 95 15.83 -4.49 -26.89
CA GLU A 95 15.48 -4.55 -25.48
C GLU A 95 14.58 -3.37 -25.10
N LYS A 96 13.34 -3.67 -24.69
CA LYS A 96 12.39 -2.69 -24.16
C LYS A 96 12.82 -2.34 -22.73
N VAL A 97 13.15 -1.08 -22.48
CA VAL A 97 13.58 -0.60 -21.17
C VAL A 97 12.35 -0.28 -20.34
N MET A 98 12.15 -1.04 -19.26
CA MET A 98 10.99 -0.94 -18.38
C MET A 98 11.31 -0.16 -17.10
N PHE A 99 12.56 -0.24 -16.64
CA PHE A 99 13.09 0.48 -15.50
C PHE A 99 14.50 0.95 -15.79
N ASP A 100 14.84 2.18 -15.41
CA ASP A 100 16.18 2.72 -15.56
C ASP A 100 16.36 3.86 -14.55
N GLU A 101 17.08 3.57 -13.46
CA GLU A 101 17.37 4.50 -12.38
C GLU A 101 18.86 4.57 -12.08
N VAL A 102 19.30 5.80 -11.77
CA VAL A 102 20.68 6.13 -11.41
C VAL A 102 20.75 6.50 -9.94
N GLY A 103 21.85 6.12 -9.30
CA GLY A 103 22.12 6.31 -7.88
C GLY A 103 21.83 5.06 -7.03
N PRO A 104 22.08 5.13 -5.72
CA PRO A 104 21.81 4.04 -4.79
C PRO A 104 20.29 3.84 -4.62
N GLY A 105 19.86 2.58 -4.69
CA GLY A 105 18.44 2.24 -4.58
C GLY A 105 18.20 0.76 -4.30
N ALA A 106 16.91 0.41 -4.21
CA ALA A 106 16.48 -0.97 -4.14
C ALA A 106 15.11 -1.13 -4.79
N ILE A 107 14.95 -2.07 -5.73
CA ILE A 107 13.62 -2.51 -6.15
C ILE A 107 13.02 -3.31 -4.98
N THR A 108 11.79 -3.02 -4.61
CA THR A 108 11.12 -3.58 -3.42
C THR A 108 9.87 -4.39 -3.76
N ARG A 109 9.28 -4.18 -4.94
CA ARG A 109 8.18 -4.98 -5.47
C ARG A 109 8.23 -4.95 -7.00
N ILE A 110 8.03 -6.11 -7.62
CA ILE A 110 7.74 -6.22 -9.06
C ILE A 110 6.43 -6.99 -9.19
N TRP A 111 5.42 -6.36 -9.79
CA TRP A 111 4.18 -7.00 -10.21
C TRP A 111 4.17 -7.06 -11.73
N ILE A 112 3.74 -8.20 -12.30
CA ILE A 112 3.61 -8.36 -13.75
C ILE A 112 2.38 -9.18 -14.12
N THR A 113 1.83 -8.95 -15.31
CA THR A 113 0.92 -9.88 -16.00
C THR A 113 1.01 -9.72 -17.51
N THR A 114 0.67 -10.77 -18.27
CA THR A 114 0.63 -10.74 -19.74
C THR A 114 -0.21 -11.90 -20.29
N ILE A 115 -0.43 -11.90 -21.61
CA ILE A 115 -1.05 -13.00 -22.36
C ILE A 115 0.02 -13.97 -22.90
N ASP A 116 1.22 -13.46 -23.22
CA ASP A 116 2.32 -14.26 -23.78
C ASP A 116 3.61 -13.99 -23.00
N LYS A 117 4.19 -15.05 -22.45
CA LYS A 117 5.36 -14.97 -21.55
C LYS A 117 6.70 -15.16 -22.25
N ARG A 118 6.70 -15.47 -23.55
CA ARG A 118 7.92 -15.76 -24.31
C ARG A 118 8.80 -14.51 -24.45
N GLY A 119 10.07 -14.66 -24.12
CA GLY A 119 11.02 -13.55 -24.05
C GLY A 119 12.00 -13.69 -22.90
N THR A 120 12.73 -12.62 -22.60
CA THR A 120 13.78 -12.63 -21.59
C THR A 120 13.85 -11.29 -20.86
N TRP A 121 13.76 -11.33 -19.54
CA TRP A 121 14.07 -10.21 -18.66
C TRP A 121 15.56 -10.16 -18.34
N ARG A 122 16.12 -8.95 -18.29
CA ARG A 122 17.52 -8.72 -17.92
C ARG A 122 17.64 -7.57 -16.94
N PHE A 123 18.44 -7.78 -15.91
CA PHE A 123 18.80 -6.77 -14.91
C PHE A 123 20.27 -6.41 -15.09
N TYR A 124 20.52 -5.14 -15.36
CA TYR A 124 21.85 -4.56 -15.47
C TYR A 124 22.08 -3.69 -14.24
N PHE A 125 23.20 -3.92 -13.55
CA PHE A 125 23.51 -3.21 -12.32
C PHE A 125 24.73 -2.31 -12.50
N ASP A 126 24.68 -1.16 -11.84
CA ASP A 126 25.81 -0.24 -11.63
C ASP A 126 26.55 0.20 -12.90
N GLY A 127 25.82 0.30 -14.01
CA GLY A 127 26.34 0.71 -15.33
C GLY A 127 27.01 -0.41 -16.12
N SER A 128 26.85 -1.68 -15.73
CA SER A 128 27.35 -2.83 -16.48
C SER A 128 26.61 -3.02 -17.81
N ASP A 129 27.36 -3.27 -18.89
CA ASP A 129 26.81 -3.68 -20.19
C ASP A 129 26.43 -5.17 -20.24
N GLN A 130 26.82 -5.94 -19.22
CA GLN A 130 26.45 -7.35 -19.06
C GLN A 130 25.33 -7.47 -18.01
N PRO A 131 24.28 -8.27 -18.27
CA PRO A 131 23.23 -8.48 -17.29
C PRO A 131 23.76 -9.25 -16.09
N GLY A 132 23.51 -8.72 -14.88
CA GLY A 132 23.82 -9.40 -13.63
C GLY A 132 22.77 -10.42 -13.21
N TRP A 133 21.55 -10.33 -13.75
CA TRP A 133 20.50 -11.33 -13.57
C TRP A 133 19.65 -11.49 -14.83
N ILE A 134 19.21 -12.71 -15.12
CA ILE A 134 18.41 -13.05 -16.31
C ILE A 134 17.24 -13.93 -15.86
N ILE A 135 16.03 -13.59 -16.33
CA ILE A 135 14.84 -14.43 -16.16
C ILE A 135 14.35 -14.83 -17.56
N PRO A 136 14.29 -16.14 -17.90
CA PRO A 136 14.07 -16.61 -19.28
C PRO A 136 12.58 -16.66 -19.66
N ALA A 137 11.81 -15.66 -19.24
CA ALA A 137 10.41 -15.43 -19.60
C ALA A 137 9.93 -14.12 -18.97
N TYR A 138 8.78 -13.62 -19.42
CA TYR A 138 7.96 -12.67 -18.68
C TYR A 138 7.25 -13.36 -17.49
N ASP A 139 8.04 -13.95 -16.59
CA ASP A 139 7.55 -14.78 -15.49
C ASP A 139 8.56 -14.80 -14.32
N LEU A 140 8.27 -14.05 -13.25
CA LEU A 140 9.16 -13.97 -12.07
C LEU A 140 9.21 -15.31 -11.31
N MET A 141 8.29 -16.24 -11.57
CA MET A 141 8.39 -17.60 -11.03
C MET A 141 9.64 -18.33 -11.50
N ARG A 142 10.27 -17.87 -12.59
CA ARG A 142 11.51 -18.42 -13.16
C ARG A 142 12.77 -17.68 -12.69
N ILE A 143 12.68 -16.86 -11.64
CA ILE A 143 13.82 -16.06 -11.12
C ILE A 143 14.97 -16.91 -10.57
N ASN A 144 14.69 -18.15 -10.14
CA ASN A 144 15.67 -19.14 -9.69
C ASN A 144 16.56 -18.68 -8.50
N VAL A 145 15.94 -18.13 -7.46
CA VAL A 145 16.60 -17.72 -6.21
C VAL A 145 16.42 -18.83 -5.15
N PRO A 146 17.51 -19.41 -4.59
CA PRO A 146 17.42 -20.41 -3.53
C PRO A 146 16.70 -19.89 -2.28
N GLY A 147 15.81 -20.71 -1.73
CA GLY A 147 15.05 -20.38 -0.51
C GLY A 147 13.85 -19.45 -0.71
N LEU A 148 13.69 -18.86 -1.91
CA LEU A 148 12.53 -18.03 -2.23
C LEU A 148 11.27 -18.90 -2.37
N GLY A 149 10.19 -18.50 -1.70
CA GLY A 149 8.93 -19.24 -1.67
C GLY A 149 7.72 -18.32 -1.80
N ARG A 150 6.57 -18.79 -1.30
CA ARG A 150 5.28 -18.11 -1.47
C ARG A 150 5.10 -16.89 -0.57
N GLY A 151 5.96 -16.70 0.44
CA GLY A 151 5.96 -15.50 1.25
C GLY A 151 6.32 -14.27 0.43
N MET A 152 7.36 -14.37 -0.42
CA MET A 152 7.85 -13.27 -1.24
C MET A 152 7.61 -13.40 -2.75
N LEU A 153 7.21 -14.56 -3.27
CA LEU A 153 6.92 -14.78 -4.69
C LEU A 153 5.52 -15.39 -4.86
N GLN A 154 4.59 -14.55 -5.33
CA GLN A 154 3.15 -14.80 -5.28
C GLN A 154 2.59 -14.92 -6.69
N ALA A 155 2.13 -16.11 -7.07
CA ALA A 155 1.35 -16.28 -8.30
C ALA A 155 -0.05 -15.66 -8.13
N HIS A 156 -0.51 -14.90 -9.13
CA HIS A 156 -1.87 -14.38 -9.12
C HIS A 156 -2.88 -15.51 -9.36
N THR A 157 -4.15 -15.29 -9.01
CA THR A 157 -5.22 -16.31 -9.16
C THR A 157 -5.45 -16.75 -10.62
N SER A 158 -5.15 -15.89 -11.58
CA SER A 158 -5.24 -16.13 -13.02
C SER A 158 -3.96 -16.70 -13.65
N TYR A 159 -2.92 -16.98 -12.85
CA TYR A 159 -1.62 -17.46 -13.32
C TYR A 159 -1.70 -18.87 -13.92
N THR A 160 -1.20 -19.01 -15.15
CA THR A 160 -0.91 -20.30 -15.78
C THR A 160 0.56 -20.33 -16.25
N PRO A 161 1.36 -21.39 -15.99
CA PRO A 161 2.79 -21.38 -16.34
C PRO A 161 3.11 -21.12 -17.81
N GLU A 162 2.30 -21.70 -18.72
CA GLU A 162 2.50 -21.62 -20.18
C GLU A 162 1.44 -20.75 -20.89
N GLY A 163 0.74 -19.89 -20.15
CA GLY A 163 -0.34 -19.05 -20.69
C GLY A 163 -0.41 -17.68 -20.04
N LYS A 164 -1.63 -17.13 -19.95
CA LYS A 164 -1.87 -15.81 -19.36
C LYS A 164 -1.63 -15.78 -17.85
N GLY A 165 -1.61 -14.56 -17.33
CA GLY A 165 -1.61 -14.27 -15.91
C GLY A 165 -0.22 -13.93 -15.37
N GLY A 166 -0.21 -13.53 -14.11
CA GLY A 166 0.88 -12.77 -13.52
C GLY A 166 1.42 -13.32 -12.21
N ASN A 167 2.43 -12.62 -11.69
CA ASN A 167 2.98 -12.86 -10.37
C ASN A 167 3.55 -11.57 -9.80
N THR A 168 3.67 -11.54 -8.47
CA THR A 168 4.29 -10.46 -7.71
C THR A 168 5.49 -10.98 -6.95
N LEU A 169 6.62 -10.29 -7.06
CA LEU A 169 7.86 -10.54 -6.33
C LEU A 169 8.10 -9.41 -5.33
N PHE A 170 8.38 -9.77 -4.07
CA PHE A 170 8.74 -8.87 -2.97
C PHE A 170 10.19 -9.03 -2.51
N LEU A 171 10.96 -9.95 -3.12
CA LEU A 171 12.40 -10.07 -2.86
C LEU A 171 13.09 -8.73 -3.22
N PRO A 172 13.79 -8.07 -2.29
CA PRO A 172 14.43 -6.80 -2.59
C PRO A 172 15.67 -7.00 -3.46
N ILE A 173 15.84 -6.12 -4.44
CA ILE A 173 16.97 -6.12 -5.38
C ILE A 173 17.73 -4.78 -5.20
N PRO A 174 18.68 -4.70 -4.24
CA PRO A 174 19.50 -3.50 -4.01
C PRO A 174 20.54 -3.26 -5.11
N TYR A 175 20.90 -2.00 -5.33
CA TYR A 175 21.93 -1.57 -6.29
C TYR A 175 22.63 -0.28 -5.83
N ALA A 176 23.94 -0.20 -6.05
CA ALA A 176 24.79 0.86 -5.50
C ALA A 176 24.83 2.14 -6.33
N ARG A 177 24.86 2.02 -7.66
CA ARG A 177 25.03 3.13 -8.61
C ARG A 177 23.90 3.24 -9.61
N GLY A 178 23.13 2.19 -9.82
CA GLY A 178 21.94 2.22 -10.66
C GLY A 178 21.48 0.82 -11.06
N CYS A 179 20.26 0.74 -11.58
CA CYS A 179 19.71 -0.48 -12.13
C CYS A 179 18.89 -0.18 -13.38
N LYS A 180 19.11 -0.97 -14.44
CA LYS A 180 18.30 -0.98 -15.64
C LYS A 180 17.68 -2.36 -15.80
N VAL A 181 16.36 -2.39 -16.02
CA VAL A 181 15.62 -3.62 -16.27
C VAL A 181 14.99 -3.57 -17.65
N THR A 182 15.25 -4.60 -18.43
CA THR A 182 14.77 -4.69 -19.81
C THR A 182 14.03 -5.99 -20.08
N PHE A 183 13.18 -5.98 -21.09
CA PHE A 183 12.55 -7.16 -21.65
C PHE A 183 12.75 -7.23 -23.16
N GLU A 184 13.14 -8.41 -23.64
CA GLU A 184 13.23 -8.75 -25.06
C GLU A 184 12.19 -9.83 -25.37
N ASP A 185 11.28 -9.56 -26.30
CA ASP A 185 10.38 -10.60 -26.81
C ASP A 185 11.17 -11.65 -27.61
N GLU A 186 10.74 -12.91 -27.55
CA GLU A 186 11.30 -13.94 -28.42
C GLU A 186 11.05 -13.61 -29.91
N PRO A 187 12.01 -13.89 -30.81
CA PRO A 187 11.83 -13.67 -32.24
C PRO A 187 10.57 -14.37 -32.78
N GLY A 188 9.75 -13.63 -33.53
CA GLY A 188 8.52 -14.16 -34.14
C GLY A 188 7.28 -14.12 -33.24
N VAL A 189 7.39 -13.60 -32.02
CA VAL A 189 6.24 -13.33 -31.15
C VAL A 189 5.57 -12.02 -31.56
N ASN A 190 4.24 -12.04 -31.68
CA ASN A 190 3.47 -10.81 -31.92
C ASN A 190 3.54 -9.89 -30.70
N PRO A 191 3.58 -8.55 -30.88
CA PRO A 191 3.48 -7.62 -29.76
C PRO A 191 2.23 -7.91 -28.94
N THR A 192 2.42 -8.09 -27.64
CA THR A 192 1.36 -8.29 -26.65
C THR A 192 1.59 -7.33 -25.48
N PRO A 193 0.54 -6.92 -24.76
CA PRO A 193 0.70 -6.05 -23.62
C PRO A 193 1.51 -6.76 -22.52
N LYS A 194 2.47 -6.02 -21.97
CA LYS A 194 3.35 -6.38 -20.86
C LYS A 194 3.02 -5.44 -19.70
N TYR A 195 2.09 -5.85 -18.86
CA TYR A 195 1.71 -5.08 -17.69
C TYR A 195 2.77 -5.25 -16.60
N TYR A 196 3.23 -4.16 -16.01
CA TYR A 196 4.16 -4.19 -14.89
C TYR A 196 4.01 -2.99 -13.97
N HIS A 197 4.31 -3.22 -12.68
CA HIS A 197 4.64 -2.19 -11.70
C HIS A 197 5.98 -2.58 -11.06
N ILE A 198 6.93 -1.66 -11.02
CA ILE A 198 8.22 -1.80 -10.32
C ILE A 198 8.26 -0.71 -9.26
N ASN A 199 7.97 -1.07 -8.00
CA ASN A 199 8.17 -0.17 -6.87
C ASN A 199 9.61 -0.22 -6.39
N PHE A 200 10.18 0.93 -6.08
CA PHE A 200 11.57 1.03 -5.67
C PHE A 200 11.81 2.17 -4.68
N ARG A 201 12.83 1.99 -3.87
CA ARG A 201 13.42 3.02 -3.02
C ARG A 201 14.53 3.72 -3.77
N LYS A 202 14.53 5.06 -3.71
CA LYS A 202 15.67 5.89 -4.07
C LYS A 202 16.29 6.46 -2.82
N TYR A 203 17.57 6.17 -2.60
CA TYR A 203 18.31 6.66 -1.45
C TYR A 203 19.07 7.94 -1.80
N PRO A 204 19.38 8.80 -0.81
CA PRO A 204 20.29 9.92 -0.98
C PRO A 204 21.65 9.48 -1.53
N GLU A 205 22.26 10.33 -2.34
CA GLU A 205 23.63 10.13 -2.80
C GLU A 205 24.59 9.92 -1.61
N GLY A 206 25.56 9.02 -1.77
CA GLY A 206 26.48 8.63 -0.70
C GLY A 206 25.97 7.52 0.23
N THR A 207 24.70 7.12 0.13
CA THR A 207 24.20 5.93 0.83
C THR A 207 24.95 4.69 0.34
N GLN A 208 25.56 3.96 1.26
CA GLN A 208 26.23 2.69 0.94
C GLN A 208 25.19 1.61 0.71
N VAL A 209 25.18 1.01 -0.48
CA VAL A 209 24.30 -0.10 -0.85
C VAL A 209 25.15 -1.22 -1.45
N GLU A 210 24.90 -2.46 -1.04
CA GLU A 210 25.50 -3.64 -1.65
C GLU A 210 24.63 -4.11 -2.82
N THR A 211 25.22 -4.16 -4.01
CA THR A 211 24.51 -4.55 -5.23
C THR A 211 24.16 -6.03 -5.24
N PHE A 212 22.91 -6.31 -5.64
CA PHE A 212 22.39 -7.65 -5.82
C PHE A 212 23.24 -8.46 -6.82
N SER A 213 23.58 -9.69 -6.47
CA SER A 213 24.39 -10.59 -7.29
C SER A 213 24.10 -12.04 -6.89
N LYS A 214 24.62 -12.99 -7.68
CA LYS A 214 24.53 -14.41 -7.37
C LYS A 214 25.22 -14.73 -6.05
N GLU A 215 26.38 -14.16 -5.80
CA GLU A 215 27.16 -14.36 -4.57
C GLU A 215 26.41 -13.84 -3.35
N VAL A 216 25.75 -12.68 -3.47
CA VAL A 216 24.90 -12.11 -2.42
C VAL A 216 23.67 -12.99 -2.15
N VAL A 217 23.01 -13.48 -3.20
CA VAL A 217 21.86 -14.39 -3.06
C VAL A 217 22.26 -15.72 -2.41
N GLU A 218 23.37 -16.33 -2.83
CA GLU A 218 23.87 -17.57 -2.23
C GLU A 218 24.23 -17.39 -0.75
N ARG A 219 24.85 -16.25 -0.41
CA ARG A 219 25.15 -15.86 0.98
C ARG A 219 23.88 -15.65 1.81
N ALA A 220 22.84 -15.05 1.23
CA ALA A 220 21.59 -14.72 1.91
C ALA A 220 20.56 -15.86 1.90
N ALA A 221 20.81 -16.99 1.22
CA ALA A 221 19.82 -18.03 0.94
C ALA A 221 19.06 -18.54 2.18
N GLN A 222 19.77 -18.74 3.30
CA GLN A 222 19.12 -19.14 4.56
C GLN A 222 18.16 -18.05 5.06
N LYS A 223 18.59 -16.79 5.07
CA LYS A 223 17.75 -15.67 5.52
C LYS A 223 16.56 -15.44 4.60
N ILE A 224 16.72 -15.62 3.29
CA ILE A 224 15.61 -15.58 2.33
C ILE A 224 14.55 -16.62 2.74
N ALA A 225 14.95 -17.87 3.00
CA ALA A 225 14.02 -18.91 3.41
C ALA A 225 13.34 -18.63 4.77
N GLU A 226 14.09 -18.12 5.75
CA GLU A 226 13.56 -17.75 7.08
C GLU A 226 12.53 -16.60 6.98
N VAL A 227 12.81 -15.59 6.16
CA VAL A 227 11.89 -14.47 5.95
C VAL A 227 10.66 -14.92 5.16
N ASP A 228 10.83 -15.74 4.14
CA ASP A 228 9.71 -16.27 3.35
C ASP A 228 8.72 -17.06 4.24
N ASP A 229 9.23 -17.98 5.05
CA ASP A 229 8.41 -18.75 5.98
C ASP A 229 7.74 -17.85 7.03
N ARG A 230 8.49 -16.89 7.59
CA ARG A 230 7.95 -15.97 8.60
C ARG A 230 6.81 -15.13 8.05
N LEU A 231 6.87 -14.71 6.79
CA LEU A 231 5.78 -13.94 6.16
C LEU A 231 4.47 -14.74 6.07
N LEU A 232 4.55 -16.06 5.93
CA LEU A 232 3.39 -16.96 5.93
C LEU A 232 2.91 -17.30 7.35
N HIS A 233 3.75 -17.09 8.36
CA HIS A 233 3.46 -17.38 9.77
C HIS A 233 3.74 -16.15 10.67
N PRO A 234 3.00 -15.03 10.48
CA PRO A 234 3.24 -13.81 11.22
C PRO A 234 3.02 -14.00 12.73
N THR A 235 3.84 -13.31 13.53
CA THR A 235 3.73 -13.31 14.99
C THR A 235 3.65 -11.88 15.51
N ALA A 236 3.07 -11.70 16.70
CA ALA A 236 2.91 -10.42 17.39
C ALA A 236 4.21 -9.69 17.76
N GLY A 237 5.39 -10.19 17.40
CA GLY A 237 6.66 -9.59 17.82
C GLY A 237 6.95 -9.86 19.31
N ARG A 238 7.12 -8.81 20.12
CA ARG A 238 7.54 -8.93 21.52
C ARG A 238 6.36 -9.30 22.43
N LYS A 239 6.58 -10.21 23.37
CA LYS A 239 5.62 -10.49 24.46
C LYS A 239 5.81 -9.48 25.59
N GLY A 240 4.72 -8.92 26.09
CA GLY A 240 4.71 -8.00 27.21
C GLY A 240 3.55 -8.27 28.19
N GLU A 241 3.04 -7.21 28.78
CA GLU A 241 1.87 -7.24 29.65
C GLU A 241 0.61 -7.53 28.82
N MET A 242 -0.15 -8.54 29.23
CA MET A 242 -1.43 -8.88 28.63
C MET A 242 -2.56 -8.22 29.43
N ILE A 243 -3.32 -7.36 28.77
CA ILE A 243 -4.47 -6.68 29.35
C ILE A 243 -5.72 -7.21 28.65
N ARG A 244 -6.74 -7.62 29.41
CA ARG A 244 -7.98 -8.16 28.87
C ARG A 244 -9.16 -7.48 29.54
N GLU A 245 -10.10 -7.02 28.75
CA GLU A 245 -11.39 -6.52 29.23
C GLU A 245 -12.50 -7.11 28.37
N ASN A 246 -13.63 -7.45 29.00
CA ASN A 246 -14.83 -7.89 28.30
C ASN A 246 -16.05 -7.15 28.86
N LYS A 247 -17.04 -6.93 27.99
CA LYS A 247 -18.28 -6.25 28.36
C LYS A 247 -19.39 -6.60 27.39
N ASN A 248 -20.61 -6.76 27.92
CA ASN A 248 -21.81 -6.65 27.12
C ASN A 248 -22.06 -5.17 26.81
N LEU A 249 -21.73 -4.75 25.59
CA LEU A 249 -21.84 -3.37 25.13
C LEU A 249 -23.26 -3.06 24.71
N LEU A 250 -23.96 -2.25 25.51
CA LEU A 250 -25.25 -1.69 25.13
C LEU A 250 -25.08 -0.64 24.01
N SER A 251 -26.19 -0.22 23.41
CA SER A 251 -26.18 0.84 22.41
C SER A 251 -25.54 2.12 22.94
N SER A 252 -24.64 2.71 22.16
CA SER A 252 -23.83 3.90 22.49
C SER A 252 -22.85 3.71 23.66
N ASP A 253 -22.74 2.51 24.21
CA ASP A 253 -21.75 2.16 25.22
C ASP A 253 -20.41 1.78 24.59
N SER A 254 -19.38 1.67 25.41
CA SER A 254 -18.03 1.31 24.96
C SER A 254 -17.26 0.44 25.95
N LEU A 255 -16.37 -0.36 25.39
CA LEU A 255 -15.31 -1.08 26.08
C LEU A 255 -14.04 -0.24 25.97
N THR A 256 -13.36 0.04 27.07
CA THR A 256 -12.18 0.92 27.09
C THR A 256 -11.05 0.26 27.87
N ILE A 257 -9.86 0.24 27.29
CA ILE A 257 -8.62 -0.21 27.94
C ILE A 257 -7.65 0.97 28.04
N PRO A 258 -7.39 1.52 29.23
CA PRO A 258 -6.25 2.40 29.44
C PRO A 258 -4.95 1.58 29.39
N LEU A 259 -3.96 2.07 28.64
CA LEU A 259 -2.67 1.40 28.51
C LEU A 259 -1.69 1.85 29.63
N PRO A 260 -0.70 1.01 29.98
CA PRO A 260 0.33 1.35 30.96
C PRO A 260 1.05 2.65 30.57
N THR A 261 1.34 3.50 31.56
CA THR A 261 2.05 4.76 31.31
C THR A 261 3.51 4.54 30.95
N GLY A 262 4.07 5.44 30.14
CA GLY A 262 5.47 5.42 29.72
C GLY A 262 5.66 5.07 28.24
N GLU A 263 6.92 4.88 27.85
CA GLU A 263 7.31 4.57 26.48
C GLU A 263 7.09 3.08 26.19
N ASN A 264 5.99 2.78 25.50
CA ASN A 264 5.55 1.42 25.21
C ASN A 264 4.99 1.34 23.79
N ALA A 265 4.70 0.13 23.34
CA ALA A 265 3.91 -0.11 22.15
C ALA A 265 2.92 -1.25 22.37
N VAL A 266 1.77 -1.12 21.72
CA VAL A 266 0.85 -2.24 21.53
C VAL A 266 1.39 -3.10 20.40
N TYR A 267 1.73 -4.35 20.71
CA TYR A 267 2.28 -5.32 19.76
C TYR A 267 1.21 -6.22 19.14
N GLU A 268 0.10 -6.43 19.85
CA GLU A 268 -1.07 -7.13 19.33
C GLU A 268 -2.34 -6.63 20.00
N VAL A 269 -3.41 -6.50 19.20
CA VAL A 269 -4.77 -6.30 19.68
C VAL A 269 -5.64 -7.42 19.12
N LYS A 270 -6.32 -8.16 19.99
CA LYS A 270 -7.32 -9.15 19.60
C LYS A 270 -8.71 -8.71 20.01
N PHE A 271 -9.65 -8.83 19.08
CA PHE A 271 -11.06 -8.60 19.29
C PHE A 271 -11.76 -9.96 19.24
N ASN A 272 -12.65 -10.21 20.18
CA ASN A 272 -13.58 -11.32 20.13
C ASN A 272 -14.98 -10.76 20.30
N ILE A 273 -15.71 -10.72 19.19
CA ILE A 273 -17.07 -10.19 19.11
C ILE A 273 -18.02 -11.36 18.94
N ARG A 274 -18.87 -11.57 19.93
CA ARG A 274 -19.91 -12.58 19.85
C ARG A 274 -21.20 -11.97 19.33
N VAL A 275 -21.64 -12.49 18.19
CA VAL A 275 -22.92 -12.16 17.57
C VAL A 275 -23.77 -13.41 17.51
N ASP A 276 -24.94 -13.39 18.16
CA ASP A 276 -25.82 -14.57 18.22
C ASP A 276 -26.62 -14.77 16.92
N ASN A 277 -26.91 -13.70 16.16
CA ASN A 277 -27.61 -13.78 14.88
C ASN A 277 -26.65 -13.54 13.69
N PRO A 278 -26.30 -14.58 12.92
CA PRO A 278 -25.41 -14.45 11.76
C PRO A 278 -25.91 -13.46 10.69
N GLU A 279 -27.22 -13.29 10.52
CA GLU A 279 -27.79 -12.35 9.53
C GLU A 279 -27.49 -10.89 9.88
N GLN A 280 -27.25 -10.59 11.16
CA GLN A 280 -26.93 -9.25 11.65
C GLN A 280 -25.42 -9.01 11.76
N TYR A 281 -24.59 -10.05 11.64
CA TYR A 281 -23.14 -9.96 11.84
C TYR A 281 -22.49 -8.87 11.00
N ALA A 282 -22.79 -8.82 9.70
CA ALA A 282 -22.23 -7.85 8.78
C ALA A 282 -22.52 -6.40 9.21
N GLN A 283 -23.78 -6.10 9.55
CA GLN A 283 -24.20 -4.77 9.98
C GLN A 283 -23.61 -4.43 11.35
N LEU A 284 -23.65 -5.36 12.30
CA LEU A 284 -23.12 -5.15 13.66
C LEU A 284 -21.63 -4.86 13.62
N MET A 285 -20.83 -5.61 12.85
CA MET A 285 -19.40 -5.37 12.72
C MET A 285 -19.08 -3.99 12.10
N ARG A 286 -19.96 -3.48 11.22
CA ARG A 286 -19.85 -2.13 10.64
C ARG A 286 -20.20 -1.02 11.65
N GLU A 287 -21.09 -1.32 12.59
CA GLU A 287 -21.54 -0.38 13.62
C GLU A 287 -20.67 -0.41 14.90
N LEU A 288 -19.80 -1.40 15.05
CA LEU A 288 -18.74 -1.39 16.05
C LEU A 288 -17.56 -0.56 15.54
N VAL A 289 -17.11 0.43 16.32
CA VAL A 289 -15.99 1.29 15.95
C VAL A 289 -14.80 1.05 16.86
N PHE A 290 -13.66 0.70 16.28
CA PHE A 290 -12.38 0.72 16.97
C PHE A 290 -11.79 2.14 16.92
N SER A 291 -11.37 2.62 18.09
CA SER A 291 -10.68 3.89 18.21
C SER A 291 -9.50 3.78 19.17
N ALA A 292 -8.45 4.56 18.89
CA ALA A 292 -7.25 4.63 19.71
C ALA A 292 -6.81 6.08 19.85
N THR A 293 -6.46 6.45 21.09
CA THR A 293 -5.88 7.74 21.43
C THR A 293 -4.51 7.50 22.04
N PHE A 294 -3.48 8.14 21.49
CA PHE A 294 -2.12 8.10 22.00
C PHE A 294 -1.64 9.51 22.32
N ASP A 295 -1.09 9.70 23.52
CA ASP A 295 -0.52 10.96 23.99
C ASP A 295 -1.44 12.19 23.79
N GLY A 296 -2.74 11.99 23.95
CA GLY A 296 -3.76 13.03 23.86
C GLY A 296 -4.34 13.25 22.45
N LYS A 297 -3.91 12.49 21.43
CA LYS A 297 -4.42 12.57 20.07
C LYS A 297 -5.12 11.28 19.65
N GLN A 298 -6.35 11.38 19.17
CA GLN A 298 -7.03 10.25 18.54
C GLN A 298 -6.41 10.03 17.16
N THR A 299 -5.76 8.87 16.96
CA THR A 299 -5.09 8.52 15.70
C THR A 299 -5.80 7.40 14.94
N VAL A 300 -6.68 6.65 15.62
CA VAL A 300 -7.49 5.59 15.01
C VAL A 300 -8.97 5.89 15.23
N TRP A 301 -9.74 5.81 14.14
CA TRP A 301 -11.20 5.75 14.16
C TRP A 301 -11.69 5.02 12.91
N VAL A 302 -12.12 3.76 13.08
CA VAL A 302 -12.46 2.86 11.95
C VAL A 302 -13.54 1.87 12.40
N PRO A 303 -14.58 1.61 11.59
CA PRO A 303 -15.45 0.46 11.79
C PRO A 303 -14.67 -0.85 11.92
N LEU A 304 -15.06 -1.74 12.82
CA LEU A 304 -14.30 -2.95 13.13
C LEU A 304 -14.29 -3.93 11.95
N SER A 305 -15.36 -3.94 11.16
CA SER A 305 -15.42 -4.62 9.86
C SER A 305 -14.27 -4.22 8.94
N ASP A 306 -13.94 -2.93 8.88
CA ASP A 306 -12.95 -2.38 7.96
C ASP A 306 -11.55 -2.45 8.54
N PHE A 307 -11.39 -2.18 9.84
CA PHE A 307 -10.12 -2.35 10.55
C PHE A 307 -9.61 -3.80 10.47
N SER A 308 -10.51 -4.78 10.35
CA SER A 308 -10.15 -6.20 10.18
C SER A 308 -9.42 -6.51 8.86
N GLY A 309 -9.43 -5.58 7.90
CA GLY A 309 -8.97 -5.80 6.53
C GLY A 309 -10.00 -6.48 5.62
N GLY A 310 -11.18 -6.82 6.15
CA GLY A 310 -12.24 -7.50 5.40
C GLY A 310 -13.28 -6.56 4.80
N GLY A 311 -13.51 -5.39 5.41
CA GLY A 311 -14.50 -4.42 4.93
C GLY A 311 -15.94 -4.85 5.19
N MET A 312 -16.87 -4.34 4.37
CA MET A 312 -18.31 -4.62 4.50
C MET A 312 -18.59 -6.13 4.45
N GLY A 313 -19.22 -6.64 5.51
CA GLY A 313 -19.43 -8.08 5.73
C GLY A 313 -18.44 -8.73 6.70
N ALA A 314 -17.33 -8.05 7.03
CA ALA A 314 -16.27 -8.54 7.92
C ALA A 314 -15.85 -10.00 7.63
N PRO A 315 -15.51 -10.35 6.36
CA PRO A 315 -15.11 -11.70 5.97
C PRO A 315 -13.80 -12.15 6.61
N LYS A 316 -13.42 -13.40 6.32
CA LYS A 316 -12.10 -13.93 6.66
C LYS A 316 -10.99 -13.05 6.07
N VAL A 317 -9.92 -12.85 6.81
CA VAL A 317 -8.68 -12.19 6.37
C VAL A 317 -7.50 -13.00 6.88
N ASP A 318 -6.45 -13.12 6.06
CA ASP A 318 -5.21 -13.80 6.43
C ASP A 318 -4.04 -13.06 5.78
N SER A 319 -3.34 -12.23 6.56
CA SER A 319 -2.28 -11.33 6.08
C SER A 319 -1.20 -11.14 7.14
N TRP A 320 -0.12 -10.43 6.79
CA TRP A 320 0.95 -10.14 7.74
C TRP A 320 0.47 -9.39 8.99
N TYR A 321 -0.33 -8.33 8.83
CA TYR A 321 -0.77 -7.47 9.94
C TYR A 321 -2.14 -7.82 10.51
N LEU A 322 -3.02 -8.46 9.74
CA LEU A 322 -4.40 -8.73 10.13
C LEU A 322 -4.80 -10.19 9.86
N THR A 323 -5.46 -10.79 10.84
CA THR A 323 -6.10 -12.11 10.71
C THR A 323 -7.51 -12.02 11.26
N SER A 324 -8.50 -12.47 10.49
CA SER A 324 -9.91 -12.50 10.85
C SER A 324 -10.49 -13.86 10.45
N ASP A 325 -11.27 -14.48 11.32
CA ASP A 325 -11.98 -15.73 11.01
C ASP A 325 -13.31 -15.52 10.28
N GLY A 326 -13.73 -14.25 10.11
CA GLY A 326 -15.02 -13.89 9.55
C GLY A 326 -16.21 -14.14 10.49
N LYS A 327 -15.94 -14.36 11.79
CA LYS A 327 -16.92 -14.72 12.82
C LYS A 327 -16.68 -13.95 14.13
N GLY A 328 -16.07 -12.78 14.03
CA GLY A 328 -15.83 -11.88 15.16
C GLY A 328 -14.50 -12.03 15.88
N ASN A 329 -13.64 -13.00 15.51
CA ASN A 329 -12.28 -13.08 16.03
C ASN A 329 -11.31 -12.37 15.08
N ILE A 330 -10.71 -11.28 15.55
CA ILE A 330 -9.75 -10.47 14.78
C ILE A 330 -8.46 -10.34 15.58
N SER A 331 -7.29 -10.58 14.97
CA SER A 331 -5.98 -10.21 15.51
C SER A 331 -5.32 -9.16 14.62
N SER A 332 -4.89 -8.06 15.23
CA SER A 332 -4.11 -6.99 14.61
C SER A 332 -2.71 -6.94 15.21
N ARG A 333 -1.70 -7.01 14.34
CA ARG A 333 -0.26 -6.91 14.62
C ARG A 333 0.34 -5.59 14.15
N TRP A 334 -0.51 -4.61 13.81
CA TRP A 334 -0.07 -3.23 13.62
C TRP A 334 0.52 -2.74 14.94
N LEU A 335 1.82 -2.43 14.94
CA LEU A 335 2.49 -1.90 16.12
C LEU A 335 1.93 -0.52 16.41
N MET A 336 1.55 -0.22 17.67
CA MET A 336 1.04 1.11 18.03
C MET A 336 1.92 1.73 19.12
N PRO A 337 3.01 2.43 18.76
CA PRO A 337 3.90 3.10 19.71
C PRO A 337 3.22 4.30 20.38
N TYR A 338 3.58 4.54 21.64
CA TYR A 338 3.21 5.75 22.38
C TYR A 338 4.25 6.10 23.45
N ARG A 339 4.28 7.37 23.87
CA ARG A 339 5.36 7.90 24.74
C ARG A 339 4.95 8.03 26.21
N LYS A 340 3.70 8.40 26.48
CA LYS A 340 3.23 8.71 27.84
C LYS A 340 2.02 7.87 28.22
N ALA A 341 0.99 7.86 27.38
CA ALA A 341 -0.25 7.15 27.66
C ALA A 341 -0.98 6.82 26.36
N GLY A 342 -1.76 5.74 26.39
CA GLY A 342 -2.70 5.42 25.33
C GLY A 342 -3.99 4.84 25.87
N VAL A 343 -5.05 4.91 25.07
CA VAL A 343 -6.36 4.36 25.38
C VAL A 343 -6.90 3.70 24.11
N LEU A 344 -7.29 2.44 24.22
CA LEU A 344 -7.98 1.70 23.18
C LEU A 344 -9.47 1.59 23.54
N LYS A 345 -10.34 1.69 22.53
CA LYS A 345 -11.78 1.70 22.73
C LYS A 345 -12.53 1.00 21.60
N VAL A 346 -13.52 0.19 21.95
CA VAL A 346 -14.56 -0.32 21.03
C VAL A 346 -15.89 0.33 21.40
N LEU A 347 -16.48 1.07 20.47
CA LEU A 347 -17.76 1.77 20.63
C LEU A 347 -18.85 0.99 19.88
N ASN A 348 -19.98 0.75 20.54
CA ASN A 348 -21.14 0.15 19.90
C ASN A 348 -22.11 1.23 19.40
N LEU A 349 -22.19 1.45 18.09
CA LEU A 349 -23.15 2.38 17.49
C LEU A 349 -24.49 1.73 17.15
N SER A 350 -24.58 0.40 17.22
CA SER A 350 -25.78 -0.36 16.87
C SER A 350 -26.88 -0.16 17.91
N SER A 351 -28.10 -0.56 17.54
CA SER A 351 -29.22 -0.63 18.48
C SER A 351 -29.19 -1.89 19.35
N GLN A 352 -28.35 -2.86 19.03
CA GLN A 352 -28.31 -4.17 19.67
C GLN A 352 -27.19 -4.25 20.72
N PRO A 353 -27.39 -4.98 21.83
CA PRO A 353 -26.29 -5.31 22.72
C PRO A 353 -25.31 -6.28 22.03
N VAL A 354 -24.01 -6.13 22.30
CA VAL A 354 -22.96 -7.00 21.75
C VAL A 354 -21.99 -7.41 22.84
N ASP A 355 -21.72 -8.70 22.98
CA ASP A 355 -20.63 -9.19 23.83
C ASP A 355 -19.29 -8.98 23.12
N ALA A 356 -18.47 -8.10 23.68
CA ALA A 356 -17.15 -7.76 23.13
C ALA A 356 -16.06 -8.01 24.17
N GLU A 357 -14.98 -8.67 23.73
CA GLU A 357 -13.73 -8.79 24.46
C GLU A 357 -12.58 -8.18 23.66
N LEU A 358 -11.69 -7.48 24.37
CA LEU A 358 -10.45 -6.92 23.85
C LEU A 358 -9.28 -7.49 24.67
N GLU A 359 -8.32 -8.11 23.99
CA GLU A 359 -7.05 -8.57 24.56
C GLU A 359 -5.90 -7.79 23.90
N VAL A 360 -5.04 -7.19 24.72
CA VAL A 360 -3.97 -6.29 24.26
C VAL A 360 -2.64 -6.75 24.83
N ASN A 361 -1.66 -6.97 23.95
CA ASN A 361 -0.27 -7.23 24.32
C ASN A 361 0.53 -5.93 24.24
N VAL A 362 0.99 -5.42 25.38
CA VAL A 362 1.75 -4.16 25.48
C VAL A 362 3.14 -4.44 26.02
N ALA A 363 4.19 -3.95 25.35
CA ALA A 363 5.55 -4.08 25.84
C ALA A 363 6.32 -2.75 25.77
N PRO A 364 7.36 -2.57 26.62
CA PRO A 364 8.22 -1.40 26.55
C PRO A 364 8.87 -1.25 25.18
N LEU A 365 8.79 -0.05 24.60
CA LEU A 365 9.46 0.32 23.36
C LEU A 365 10.02 1.72 23.55
N LYS A 366 11.34 1.86 23.50
CA LYS A 366 12.01 3.14 23.70
C LYS A 366 11.62 4.11 22.58
N TRP A 367 11.17 5.31 22.96
CA TRP A 367 10.80 6.33 21.99
C TRP A 367 12.05 6.94 21.35
N ASN A 368 12.17 6.82 20.04
CA ASN A 368 13.19 7.51 19.26
C ASN A 368 12.63 8.87 18.82
N LYS A 369 13.10 9.96 19.43
CA LYS A 369 12.64 11.33 19.15
C LYS A 369 12.73 11.73 17.66
N ASP A 370 13.62 11.11 16.89
CA ASP A 370 13.91 11.48 15.50
C ASP A 370 13.18 10.58 14.48
N ARG A 371 12.75 9.38 14.91
CA ARG A 371 12.18 8.36 14.02
C ARG A 371 10.83 7.79 14.45
N SER A 372 10.49 7.80 15.73
CA SER A 372 9.24 7.19 16.20
C SER A 372 8.02 7.97 15.71
N LEU A 373 7.04 7.23 15.22
CA LEU A 373 5.78 7.71 14.70
C LEU A 373 4.64 7.01 15.45
N TYR A 374 3.46 7.61 15.42
CA TYR A 374 2.24 7.01 15.94
C TYR A 374 1.54 6.23 14.83
N PHE A 375 0.88 5.13 15.20
CA PHE A 375 0.01 4.42 14.28
C PHE A 375 -1.30 5.19 14.06
N TYR A 376 -1.69 5.34 12.80
CA TYR A 376 -2.96 5.91 12.39
C TYR A 376 -3.72 4.92 11.52
N ALA A 377 -5.04 4.89 11.72
CA ALA A 377 -5.95 4.25 10.79
C ALA A 377 -7.22 5.09 10.66
N SER A 378 -7.69 5.29 9.44
CA SER A 378 -8.77 6.21 9.15
C SER A 378 -9.64 5.68 8.03
N TRP A 379 -10.92 5.97 8.12
CA TRP A 379 -11.94 5.41 7.25
C TRP A 379 -12.72 6.49 6.51
N ARG A 380 -13.03 6.24 5.24
CA ARG A 380 -13.86 7.08 4.38
C ARG A 380 -14.83 6.20 3.61
N GLN A 381 -16.05 6.67 3.41
CA GLN A 381 -17.04 6.07 2.54
C GLN A 381 -17.75 7.15 1.71
N GLU A 382 -18.02 6.81 0.45
CA GLU A 382 -18.81 7.60 -0.48
C GLU A 382 -19.62 6.67 -1.39
N ASN A 383 -20.84 7.08 -1.74
CA ASN A 383 -21.82 6.24 -2.43
C ASN A 383 -22.29 6.90 -3.73
N GLY A 384 -22.70 6.08 -4.69
CA GLY A 384 -23.16 6.55 -5.99
C GLY A 384 -22.04 7.19 -6.82
N ILE A 385 -20.80 6.74 -6.63
CA ILE A 385 -19.65 7.25 -7.40
C ILE A 385 -19.78 6.71 -8.82
N TYR A 386 -19.83 7.62 -9.79
CA TYR A 386 -20.00 7.27 -11.19
C TYR A 386 -18.76 6.52 -11.73
N ILE A 387 -19.01 5.44 -12.47
CA ILE A 387 -18.01 4.71 -13.25
C ILE A 387 -18.26 4.97 -14.73
N HIS A 388 -17.20 5.29 -15.46
CA HIS A 388 -17.25 5.49 -16.89
C HIS A 388 -16.66 4.29 -17.66
N ASP A 389 -17.10 4.08 -18.90
CA ASP A 389 -16.69 2.94 -19.75
C ASP A 389 -15.87 3.35 -20.98
N LYS A 390 -15.47 4.62 -21.05
CA LYS A 390 -14.78 5.20 -22.21
C LYS A 390 -13.70 6.20 -21.80
N PRO A 391 -12.46 5.75 -21.57
CA PRO A 391 -11.36 6.62 -21.14
C PRO A 391 -11.08 7.81 -22.07
N GLU A 392 -11.42 7.71 -23.35
CA GLU A 392 -11.26 8.79 -24.33
C GLU A 392 -12.23 9.97 -24.13
N GLU A 393 -13.32 9.78 -23.38
CA GLU A 393 -14.28 10.81 -22.97
C GLU A 393 -13.84 11.41 -21.61
N ALA A 394 -12.61 11.94 -21.55
CA ALA A 394 -11.95 12.36 -20.31
C ALA A 394 -12.73 13.39 -19.47
N ASP A 395 -13.58 14.21 -20.08
CA ASP A 395 -14.43 15.19 -19.40
C ASP A 395 -15.59 14.58 -18.60
N GLN A 396 -15.91 13.31 -18.88
CA GLN A 396 -16.90 12.51 -18.15
C GLN A 396 -16.27 11.54 -17.16
N CYS A 397 -14.96 11.36 -17.23
CA CYS A 397 -14.21 10.52 -16.31
C CYS A 397 -13.97 11.27 -14.98
N VAL A 398 -13.91 10.52 -13.89
CA VAL A 398 -13.66 11.07 -12.55
C VAL A 398 -12.61 10.26 -11.82
N GLU A 399 -11.88 10.93 -10.94
CA GLU A 399 -11.01 10.28 -9.96
C GLU A 399 -11.65 10.43 -8.58
N TRP A 400 -11.67 9.34 -7.82
CA TRP A 400 -12.09 9.38 -6.43
C TRP A 400 -10.88 9.57 -5.52
N ASN A 401 -10.96 10.54 -4.61
CA ASN A 401 -9.89 10.74 -3.63
C ASN A 401 -9.91 9.63 -2.58
N PHE A 402 -8.91 8.76 -2.66
CA PHE A 402 -8.73 7.63 -1.76
C PHE A 402 -8.19 8.09 -0.40
N ALA A 403 -7.17 8.96 -0.41
CA ALA A 403 -6.59 9.53 0.79
C ALA A 403 -5.95 10.89 0.55
N THR A 404 -6.03 11.76 1.56
CA THR A 404 -5.25 13.01 1.63
C THR A 404 -4.67 13.15 3.02
N LEU A 405 -3.33 13.17 3.12
CA LEU A 405 -2.58 13.31 4.37
C LEU A 405 -1.68 14.55 4.32
N LYS A 406 -1.48 15.18 5.48
CA LYS A 406 -0.49 16.24 5.69
C LYS A 406 0.36 15.95 6.92
N GLY A 407 1.59 16.49 6.94
CA GLY A 407 2.59 16.26 7.98
C GLY A 407 3.67 15.28 7.53
N LYS A 408 4.41 14.70 8.48
CA LYS A 408 5.45 13.70 8.19
C LYS A 408 4.96 12.31 8.57
N GLY A 409 5.22 11.32 7.71
CA GLY A 409 4.78 9.96 7.96
C GLY A 409 5.24 8.95 6.91
N VAL A 410 4.68 7.74 7.02
CA VAL A 410 4.88 6.63 6.09
C VAL A 410 3.52 5.96 5.84
N TYR A 411 3.05 5.98 4.60
CA TYR A 411 1.86 5.24 4.18
C TYR A 411 2.17 3.73 4.10
N LYS A 412 1.38 2.89 4.78
CA LYS A 412 1.67 1.45 4.96
C LYS A 412 0.63 0.52 4.34
N GLY A 413 -0.39 1.05 3.67
CA GLY A 413 -1.36 0.25 2.95
C GLY A 413 -2.79 0.61 3.28
N ASP A 414 -3.70 -0.20 2.78
CA ASP A 414 -5.11 0.09 2.75
C ASP A 414 -5.99 -1.13 2.51
N LEU A 415 -7.28 -0.93 2.77
CA LEU A 415 -8.40 -1.75 2.38
C LEU A 415 -9.31 -0.90 1.49
N LEU A 416 -9.68 -1.43 0.33
CA LEU A 416 -10.83 -0.98 -0.45
C LEU A 416 -11.95 -1.99 -0.27
N SER A 417 -13.10 -1.55 0.23
CA SER A 417 -14.33 -2.33 0.31
C SER A 417 -15.43 -1.60 -0.44
N LEU A 418 -16.19 -2.30 -1.25
CA LEU A 418 -17.20 -1.67 -2.09
C LEU A 418 -18.43 -2.52 -2.32
N TYR A 419 -19.51 -1.85 -2.73
CA TYR A 419 -20.63 -2.46 -3.42
C TYR A 419 -20.68 -1.95 -4.85
N ASN A 420 -20.63 -2.86 -5.82
CA ASN A 420 -20.67 -2.55 -7.24
C ASN A 420 -22.10 -2.65 -7.76
N HIS A 421 -22.64 -1.52 -8.20
CA HIS A 421 -23.96 -1.46 -8.88
C HIS A 421 -23.82 -1.64 -10.39
N ALA A 422 -22.62 -1.49 -10.96
CA ALA A 422 -22.39 -1.75 -12.38
C ALA A 422 -22.59 -3.24 -12.70
N PRO A 423 -23.04 -3.58 -13.92
CA PRO A 423 -23.32 -4.97 -14.30
C PRO A 423 -22.05 -5.81 -14.50
N LEU A 424 -20.89 -5.18 -14.69
CA LEU A 424 -19.60 -5.81 -14.98
C LEU A 424 -18.48 -5.17 -14.14
N TRP A 425 -17.23 -5.56 -14.41
CA TRP A 425 -16.02 -5.08 -13.75
C TRP A 425 -15.94 -3.55 -13.70
N TYR A 426 -15.54 -3.05 -12.53
CA TYR A 426 -15.52 -1.63 -12.17
C TYR A 426 -14.11 -1.07 -11.96
N GLY A 427 -13.08 -1.91 -12.07
CA GLY A 427 -11.75 -1.65 -11.53
C GLY A 427 -10.67 -1.48 -12.59
N GLU A 428 -11.03 -0.96 -13.77
CA GLU A 428 -10.05 -0.63 -14.83
C GLU A 428 -9.29 0.67 -14.54
N GLY A 429 -9.60 1.35 -13.42
CA GLY A 429 -9.02 2.64 -13.09
C GLY A 429 -7.66 2.55 -12.42
N ASP A 430 -6.77 3.47 -12.82
CA ASP A 430 -5.40 3.56 -12.32
C ASP A 430 -5.30 4.27 -10.98
N GLU A 431 -4.46 3.75 -10.08
CA GLU A 431 -4.04 4.54 -8.93
C GLU A 431 -3.10 5.66 -9.34
N LYS A 432 -3.26 6.85 -8.73
CA LYS A 432 -2.33 7.96 -8.86
C LYS A 432 -1.98 8.51 -7.49
N ILE A 433 -0.68 8.53 -7.19
CA ILE A 433 -0.17 8.96 -5.89
C ILE A 433 0.85 10.10 -6.06
N TRP A 434 0.59 11.21 -5.37
CA TRP A 434 1.49 12.36 -5.26
C TRP A 434 2.06 12.43 -3.85
N VAL A 435 3.36 12.62 -3.77
CA VAL A 435 4.11 12.72 -2.52
C VAL A 435 4.84 14.06 -2.46
N ASP A 436 4.66 14.77 -1.35
CA ASP A 436 5.31 16.06 -1.07
C ASP A 436 5.14 17.08 -2.20
N ASP A 437 6.21 17.34 -2.96
CA ASP A 437 6.28 18.38 -3.99
C ASP A 437 6.14 17.80 -5.42
N ASP A 438 5.62 16.57 -5.56
CA ASP A 438 5.36 15.93 -6.86
C ASP A 438 4.47 16.79 -7.77
N THR A 439 4.92 17.03 -9.00
CA THR A 439 4.13 17.72 -10.05
C THR A 439 3.43 16.76 -11.00
N PHE A 440 3.80 15.48 -10.95
CA PHE A 440 3.22 14.35 -11.67
C PHE A 440 3.25 13.17 -10.68
N PRO A 441 2.24 12.27 -10.68
CA PRO A 441 2.18 11.20 -9.68
C PRO A 441 3.45 10.33 -9.75
N SER A 442 4.14 10.19 -8.61
CA SER A 442 5.31 9.31 -8.51
C SER A 442 4.93 7.83 -8.43
N HIS A 443 3.63 7.55 -8.27
CA HIS A 443 3.04 6.24 -8.55
C HIS A 443 1.85 6.40 -9.48
N PHE A 444 1.93 5.76 -10.64
CA PHE A 444 0.86 5.70 -11.63
C PHE A 444 0.61 4.22 -11.95
N GLY A 445 -0.63 3.78 -11.74
CA GLY A 445 -1.11 2.41 -11.85
C GLY A 445 -1.33 1.87 -13.25
N THR A 446 -2.08 0.76 -13.29
CA THR A 446 -2.59 0.16 -14.54
C THR A 446 -3.97 -0.53 -14.38
N GLY A 447 -4.65 -0.26 -13.26
CA GLY A 447 -5.86 -0.98 -12.86
C GLY A 447 -5.96 -1.22 -11.36
N THR A 448 -7.19 -1.32 -10.86
CA THR A 448 -7.47 -1.50 -9.44
C THR A 448 -7.01 -2.88 -8.95
N GLU A 449 -7.25 -3.96 -9.70
CA GLU A 449 -6.80 -5.29 -9.29
C GLU A 449 -5.28 -5.44 -9.31
N ASP A 450 -4.63 -4.71 -10.21
CA ASP A 450 -3.18 -4.70 -10.41
C ASP A 450 -2.49 -4.10 -9.17
N TYR A 451 -3.04 -2.99 -8.66
CA TYR A 451 -2.62 -2.38 -7.41
C TYR A 451 -2.63 -3.38 -6.24
N TYR A 452 -3.65 -4.24 -6.17
CA TYR A 452 -3.89 -5.19 -5.07
C TYR A 452 -3.21 -6.56 -5.24
N ASN A 453 -2.18 -6.67 -6.09
CA ASN A 453 -1.43 -7.91 -6.33
C ASN A 453 -2.27 -9.04 -6.95
N SER A 454 -3.29 -8.68 -7.73
CA SER A 454 -4.04 -9.60 -8.57
C SER A 454 -3.82 -9.24 -10.04
N SER A 455 -4.51 -9.90 -10.96
CA SER A 455 -4.58 -9.51 -12.36
C SER A 455 -5.72 -10.26 -13.02
N TRP A 456 -6.32 -9.66 -14.04
CA TRP A 456 -7.43 -10.21 -14.82
C TRP A 456 -8.71 -10.37 -14.02
N ALA A 457 -9.66 -9.46 -14.25
CA ALA A 457 -11.02 -9.61 -13.79
C ALA A 457 -11.75 -10.82 -14.45
N PRO A 458 -12.73 -11.42 -13.77
CA PRO A 458 -13.12 -11.14 -12.39
C PRO A 458 -12.13 -11.71 -11.38
N VAL A 459 -11.92 -10.98 -10.27
CA VAL A 459 -11.04 -11.41 -9.20
C VAL A 459 -11.77 -12.35 -8.26
N VAL A 460 -11.22 -13.54 -8.05
CA VAL A 460 -11.70 -14.50 -7.04
C VAL A 460 -10.97 -14.29 -5.71
N PRO A 461 -11.57 -14.69 -4.56
CA PRO A 461 -10.95 -14.44 -3.28
C PRO A 461 -9.56 -15.09 -3.09
N PHE A 462 -8.62 -14.33 -2.55
CA PHE A 462 -7.26 -14.79 -2.26
C PHE A 462 -6.64 -14.04 -1.07
N TYR A 463 -5.57 -14.62 -0.52
CA TYR A 463 -4.86 -14.11 0.65
C TYR A 463 -3.36 -14.30 0.49
N THR A 464 -2.61 -13.24 0.70
CA THR A 464 -1.15 -13.26 0.77
C THR A 464 -0.67 -12.38 1.94
N PRO A 465 0.60 -12.48 2.36
CA PRO A 465 1.13 -11.61 3.41
C PRO A 465 0.92 -10.11 3.15
N PHE A 466 0.90 -9.70 1.87
CA PHE A 466 0.95 -8.29 1.45
C PHE A 466 -0.28 -7.81 0.66
N GLY A 467 -1.19 -8.70 0.27
CA GLY A 467 -2.44 -8.32 -0.38
C GLY A 467 -3.45 -9.45 -0.47
N GLY A 468 -4.67 -9.11 -0.82
CA GLY A 468 -5.74 -10.09 -0.92
C GLY A 468 -7.04 -9.47 -1.41
N ALA A 469 -7.97 -10.34 -1.78
CA ALA A 469 -9.34 -9.98 -2.10
C ALA A 469 -10.29 -10.81 -1.21
N PRO A 470 -10.57 -10.40 0.03
CA PRO A 470 -11.28 -11.26 0.99
C PRO A 470 -12.77 -11.49 0.64
N ARG A 471 -13.34 -10.73 -0.30
CA ARG A 471 -14.73 -10.87 -0.73
C ARG A 471 -14.91 -10.56 -2.21
N ALA A 472 -15.68 -11.41 -2.90
CA ALA A 472 -16.23 -11.18 -4.23
C ALA A 472 -17.57 -11.94 -4.29
N ASP A 473 -18.69 -11.22 -4.41
CA ASP A 473 -20.03 -11.82 -4.31
C ASP A 473 -20.44 -12.58 -5.59
N LEU A 474 -20.20 -12.01 -6.77
CA LEU A 474 -20.57 -12.60 -8.06
C LEU A 474 -19.39 -12.62 -9.04
N GLU A 475 -19.39 -13.57 -9.99
CA GLU A 475 -18.40 -13.65 -11.06
C GLU A 475 -18.42 -12.42 -11.98
N SER A 476 -19.56 -11.72 -12.11
CA SER A 476 -19.60 -10.43 -12.83
C SER A 476 -18.94 -9.28 -12.07
N SER A 477 -18.48 -9.51 -10.84
CA SER A 477 -18.04 -8.51 -9.86
C SER A 477 -19.16 -7.57 -9.38
N HIS A 478 -20.43 -7.85 -9.70
CA HIS A 478 -21.58 -7.13 -9.14
C HIS A 478 -21.79 -7.50 -7.65
N GLY A 479 -22.29 -6.57 -6.85
CA GLY A 479 -22.43 -6.74 -5.40
C GLY A 479 -21.15 -6.41 -4.64
N TYR A 480 -20.95 -7.02 -3.47
CA TYR A 480 -19.82 -6.65 -2.63
C TYR A 480 -18.49 -7.24 -3.11
N ASN A 481 -17.46 -6.41 -3.06
CA ASN A 481 -16.08 -6.79 -3.27
C ASN A 481 -15.18 -6.13 -2.21
N ALA A 482 -14.05 -6.74 -1.91
CA ALA A 482 -13.07 -6.13 -1.01
C ALA A 482 -11.65 -6.56 -1.40
N PHE A 483 -10.70 -5.64 -1.20
CA PHE A 483 -9.27 -5.80 -1.46
C PHE A 483 -8.47 -5.17 -0.34
N TYR A 484 -7.36 -5.78 0.05
CA TYR A 484 -6.39 -5.12 0.91
C TYR A 484 -4.99 -5.21 0.30
N ARG A 485 -4.15 -4.22 0.62
CA ARG A 485 -2.72 -4.22 0.37
C ARG A 485 -2.01 -3.68 1.58
N THR A 486 -0.96 -4.36 2.02
CA THR A 486 -0.04 -3.86 3.05
C THR A 486 1.33 -3.65 2.40
N ARG A 487 1.98 -2.54 2.75
CA ARG A 487 3.24 -2.09 2.17
C ARG A 487 4.33 -2.26 3.19
N HIS A 488 5.37 -3.01 2.84
CA HIS A 488 6.50 -3.28 3.72
C HIS A 488 7.68 -2.47 3.24
N LEU A 489 8.57 -3.08 2.44
CA LEU A 489 9.71 -2.37 1.88
C LEU A 489 9.27 -1.26 0.92
N ASP A 490 8.09 -1.36 0.32
CA ASP A 490 7.48 -0.35 -0.55
C ASP A 490 6.56 0.64 0.21
N GLY A 491 6.68 0.76 1.54
CA GLY A 491 6.02 1.83 2.30
C GLY A 491 6.45 3.20 1.80
N ILE A 492 5.52 4.16 1.72
CA ILE A 492 5.72 5.46 1.04
C ILE A 492 5.94 6.57 2.10
N PRO A 493 7.20 7.00 2.34
CA PRO A 493 7.49 8.08 3.28
C PRO A 493 7.14 9.43 2.64
N PHE A 494 6.64 10.35 3.45
CA PHE A 494 6.33 11.72 3.06
C PHE A 494 6.73 12.68 4.19
N ASN A 495 7.07 13.91 3.84
CA ASN A 495 7.53 14.94 4.79
C ASN A 495 6.53 16.09 4.97
N LYS A 496 5.63 16.28 4.01
CA LYS A 496 4.67 17.38 3.96
C LYS A 496 3.28 16.90 3.61
N SER A 497 3.15 16.08 2.57
CA SER A 497 1.85 15.70 2.02
C SER A 497 1.88 14.38 1.27
N PHE A 498 0.74 13.69 1.29
CA PHE A 498 0.47 12.51 0.51
C PHE A 498 -0.96 12.60 -0.04
N LYS A 499 -1.14 12.38 -1.33
CA LYS A 499 -2.45 12.31 -1.98
C LYS A 499 -2.52 11.05 -2.81
N PHE A 500 -3.56 10.26 -2.63
CA PHE A 500 -3.85 9.07 -3.41
C PHE A 500 -5.25 9.24 -3.98
N ASP A 501 -5.36 9.25 -5.31
CA ASP A 501 -6.61 9.17 -6.04
C ASP A 501 -6.63 7.88 -6.89
N ILE A 502 -7.83 7.41 -7.22
CA ILE A 502 -8.02 6.27 -8.12
C ILE A 502 -9.07 6.63 -9.17
N GLU A 503 -8.82 6.27 -10.42
CA GLU A 503 -9.79 6.51 -11.49
C GLU A 503 -11.03 5.63 -11.34
N MET A 504 -12.17 6.13 -11.77
CA MET A 504 -13.44 5.41 -11.75
C MET A 504 -13.80 4.91 -13.15
N LEU A 505 -13.02 3.93 -13.64
CA LEU A 505 -13.19 3.32 -14.97
C LEU A 505 -13.57 1.84 -14.86
N GLY A 506 -14.46 1.38 -15.73
CA GLY A 506 -14.90 -0.02 -15.77
C GLY A 506 -15.40 -0.46 -17.14
N TRP A 507 -15.80 -1.73 -17.27
CA TRP A 507 -16.27 -2.28 -18.56
C TRP A 507 -17.65 -1.78 -18.98
N LYS A 508 -18.45 -1.33 -18.01
CA LYS A 508 -19.76 -0.72 -18.24
C LYS A 508 -19.99 0.40 -17.27
N ARG A 509 -20.57 1.49 -17.79
CA ARG A 509 -21.04 2.60 -16.96
C ARG A 509 -21.97 2.11 -15.85
N GLY A 510 -21.88 2.76 -14.70
CA GLY A 510 -22.69 2.44 -13.54
C GLY A 510 -22.27 3.28 -12.36
N GLU A 511 -22.52 2.76 -11.16
CA GLU A 511 -22.14 3.41 -9.91
C GLU A 511 -21.50 2.39 -8.97
N VAL A 512 -20.68 2.88 -8.05
CA VAL A 512 -20.13 2.11 -6.93
C VAL A 512 -20.30 2.87 -5.63
N ASP A 513 -20.46 2.09 -4.55
CA ASP A 513 -20.33 2.58 -3.19
C ASP A 513 -18.96 2.15 -2.66
N TYR A 514 -18.03 3.08 -2.51
CA TYR A 514 -16.68 2.80 -2.03
C TYR A 514 -16.53 3.15 -0.55
N ALA A 515 -15.78 2.31 0.14
CA ALA A 515 -15.26 2.55 1.47
C ALA A 515 -13.77 2.18 1.51
N THR A 516 -12.94 3.08 2.02
CA THR A 516 -11.51 2.86 2.20
C THR A 516 -11.13 2.94 3.67
N THR A 517 -10.22 2.07 4.09
CA THR A 517 -9.45 2.23 5.33
C THR A 517 -7.99 2.30 5.00
N ILE A 518 -7.32 3.36 5.44
CA ILE A 518 -5.87 3.52 5.28
C ILE A 518 -5.14 3.19 6.59
N TYR A 519 -3.97 2.60 6.47
CA TYR A 519 -3.06 2.26 7.58
C TYR A 519 -1.73 2.97 7.36
N TRP A 520 -1.28 3.77 8.31
CA TRP A 520 -0.06 4.57 8.16
C TRP A 520 0.54 4.94 9.51
N TYR A 521 1.78 5.41 9.48
CA TYR A 521 2.45 5.97 10.65
C TYR A 521 2.71 7.45 10.43
N GLY A 522 2.38 8.28 11.42
CA GLY A 522 2.47 9.73 11.33
C GLY A 522 3.10 10.35 12.56
N ASP A 523 3.66 11.54 12.40
CA ASP A 523 4.11 12.35 13.52
C ASP A 523 2.90 12.86 14.36
N PRO A 524 3.12 13.51 15.52
CA PRO A 524 2.04 14.06 16.33
C PRO A 524 1.19 15.13 15.63
N GLU A 525 1.70 15.79 14.61
CA GLU A 525 1.04 16.90 13.90
C GLU A 525 0.33 16.43 12.63
N ALA A 526 0.55 15.18 12.21
CA ALA A 526 0.03 14.65 10.97
C ALA A 526 -1.50 14.60 10.94
N GLN A 527 -2.09 14.88 9.78
CA GLN A 527 -3.54 15.03 9.61
C GLN A 527 -4.02 14.19 8.43
N VAL A 528 -5.23 13.66 8.56
CA VAL A 528 -5.98 13.00 7.50
C VAL A 528 -7.21 13.86 7.16
N PHE A 529 -7.56 13.94 5.88
CA PHE A 529 -8.69 14.71 5.39
C PHE A 529 -9.69 13.81 4.66
N GLY A 530 -10.95 14.24 4.60
CA GLY A 530 -12.00 13.52 3.87
C GLY A 530 -12.49 12.24 4.54
N THR A 531 -12.27 12.06 5.85
CA THR A 531 -12.74 10.87 6.59
C THR A 531 -14.24 10.91 6.85
N SER A 532 -14.86 9.74 6.92
CA SER A 532 -16.25 9.58 7.32
C SER A 532 -16.39 9.39 8.83
N GLY A 533 -17.57 9.70 9.36
CA GLY A 533 -17.88 9.61 10.79
C GLY A 533 -19.02 8.64 11.11
N ILE A 534 -19.64 8.84 12.27
CA ILE A 534 -20.69 7.98 12.84
C ILE A 534 -21.86 7.75 11.87
N GLU A 535 -22.25 8.76 11.09
CA GLU A 535 -23.36 8.63 10.11
C GLU A 535 -23.05 7.57 9.06
N GLY A 536 -21.82 7.53 8.55
CA GLY A 536 -21.38 6.51 7.61
C GLY A 536 -21.36 5.12 8.25
N ALA A 537 -20.85 5.00 9.48
CA ALA A 537 -20.77 3.72 10.18
C ALA A 537 -22.15 3.12 10.52
N ARG A 538 -23.17 3.98 10.72
CA ARG A 538 -24.57 3.56 10.97
C ARG A 538 -25.37 3.27 9.70
N ARG A 539 -24.81 3.56 8.54
CA ARG A 539 -25.51 3.32 7.27
C ARG A 539 -25.82 1.84 7.15
N GLN A 540 -27.04 1.53 6.75
CA GLN A 540 -27.44 0.16 6.50
C GLN A 540 -26.71 -0.38 5.27
N LEU A 541 -26.11 -1.56 5.42
CA LEU A 541 -25.54 -2.32 4.33
C LEU A 541 -26.66 -2.74 3.37
N LEU A 542 -26.35 -2.69 2.08
CA LEU A 542 -27.19 -3.28 1.05
C LEU A 542 -27.24 -4.81 1.23
N PRO A 543 -28.34 -5.48 0.86
CA PRO A 543 -28.38 -6.93 0.86
C PRO A 543 -27.30 -7.49 -0.08
N ALA A 544 -26.70 -8.62 0.31
CA ALA A 544 -25.82 -9.34 -0.60
C ALA A 544 -26.61 -9.83 -1.81
N VAL A 545 -25.98 -9.81 -2.99
CA VAL A 545 -26.65 -10.27 -4.21
C VAL A 545 -26.57 -11.80 -4.25
N GLU A 546 -27.72 -12.46 -4.37
CA GLU A 546 -27.76 -13.89 -4.60
C GLU A 546 -27.42 -14.18 -6.08
N ALA A 547 -26.53 -15.14 -6.32
CA ALA A 547 -26.35 -15.66 -7.67
C ALA A 547 -27.67 -16.27 -8.12
N SER A 548 -28.34 -15.69 -9.11
CA SER A 548 -29.50 -16.31 -9.73
C SER A 548 -29.08 -17.68 -10.26
N ALA A 549 -29.60 -18.75 -9.69
CA ALA A 549 -29.43 -20.10 -10.20
C ALA A 549 -30.11 -20.18 -11.57
N ASN A 550 -29.33 -19.92 -12.64
CA ASN A 550 -29.74 -20.13 -14.02
C ASN A 550 -29.15 -21.44 -14.55
#